data_AF-A0A0B6ZQV0-F1
#
_entry.id   AF-A0A0B6ZQV0-F1
#
_cell.length_a   1.000
_cell.length_b   1.000
_cell.length_c   1.000
_cell.angle_alpha   90.00
_cell.angle_beta   90.00
_cell.angle_gamma   90.00
#
_symmetry.space_group_name_H-M   'P 1'
#
loop_
_entity.id
_entity.type
_entity.pdbx_description
1 polymer ?
#
loop_
_entity_poly.entity_id
_entity_poly.type
_entity_poly.pdbx_seq_one_letter_code
_entity_poly.pdbx_strand_id
1 'polypeptide(L)'
;LNTFQIVNMAAVLRRCILSSILGSPMVPVSSNTTFARTYAKKIVSKVSSQTVQKFKPEVESDPEKLLKYCCGANIFTDRSDPEIKPDSKYPEWLWTLRTERGGQDLSELDPSTSSYWKRLSRLRNIRNMRVKKRLQKLREIQFPEVKS
;
A
#
# COMPACT_ATOMS: atom_id res chain seq x y z
N LEU A 1 -54.12 32.61 -36.06
CA LEU A 1 -54.13 33.68 -35.04
C LEU A 1 -53.98 32.97 -33.70
N ASN A 2 -52.93 33.05 -32.88
CA ASN A 2 -51.74 33.89 -32.82
C ASN A 2 -50.69 33.10 -32.03
N THR A 3 -49.44 33.13 -32.47
CA THR A 3 -48.26 32.67 -31.73
C THR A 3 -47.76 33.77 -30.79
N PHE A 4 -47.73 33.55 -29.47
CA PHE A 4 -46.91 34.28 -28.49
C PHE A 4 -46.82 33.39 -27.24
N GLN A 5 -45.76 32.60 -27.01
CA GLN A 5 -44.47 32.94 -26.39
C GLN A 5 -44.56 33.53 -24.97
N ILE A 6 -43.63 33.07 -24.11
CA ILE A 6 -43.27 33.53 -22.75
C ILE A 6 -44.16 32.89 -21.67
N VAL A 7 -43.74 31.99 -20.76
CA VAL A 7 -42.58 31.90 -19.84
C VAL A 7 -42.48 30.43 -19.39
N ASN A 8 -41.40 29.69 -19.63
CA ASN A 8 -40.17 29.63 -18.83
C ASN A 8 -40.37 29.26 -17.33
N MET A 9 -39.90 28.07 -16.97
CA MET A 9 -39.19 27.74 -15.72
C MET A 9 -39.84 28.16 -14.39
N ALA A 10 -40.77 27.35 -13.86
CA ALA A 10 -40.92 27.16 -12.41
C ALA A 10 -41.87 25.99 -12.12
N ALA A 11 -41.53 25.20 -11.10
CA ALA A 11 -42.46 24.38 -10.33
C ALA A 11 -42.98 23.07 -10.96
N VAL A 12 -42.07 22.13 -11.28
CA VAL A 12 -42.34 20.70 -11.01
C VAL A 12 -42.17 20.48 -9.51
N LEU A 13 -43.10 21.04 -8.74
CA LEU A 13 -43.25 20.84 -7.31
C LEU A 13 -44.19 19.65 -7.08
N ARG A 14 -43.75 18.73 -6.21
CA ARG A 14 -44.61 17.90 -5.36
C ARG A 14 -45.56 16.93 -6.06
N ARG A 15 -45.09 15.69 -6.29
CA ARG A 15 -45.95 14.50 -6.18
C ARG A 15 -45.38 13.58 -5.11
N CYS A 16 -45.76 13.89 -3.88
CA CYS A 16 -45.67 12.99 -2.75
C CYS A 16 -46.57 11.77 -3.00
N ILE A 17 -46.03 10.59 -2.72
CA ILE A 17 -46.54 9.60 -1.77
C ILE A 17 -48.07 9.49 -1.72
N LEU A 18 -48.61 8.35 -2.17
CA LEU A 18 -49.46 7.43 -1.38
C LEU A 18 -50.02 6.30 -2.24
N SER A 19 -50.05 5.11 -1.63
CA SER A 19 -50.88 3.93 -1.94
C SER A 19 -50.56 3.10 -3.19
N SER A 20 -50.09 1.87 -2.97
CA SER A 20 -50.79 0.64 -3.38
C SER A 20 -50.05 -0.58 -2.82
N ILE A 21 -50.58 -1.12 -1.73
CA ILE A 21 -50.26 -2.45 -1.22
C ILE A 21 -51.03 -3.45 -2.09
N LEU A 22 -50.34 -4.29 -2.85
CA LEU A 22 -50.78 -5.67 -3.08
C LEU A 22 -49.55 -6.56 -3.23
N GLY A 23 -49.55 -7.63 -2.45
CA GLY A 23 -48.41 -8.50 -2.20
C GLY A 23 -47.89 -9.22 -3.44
N SER A 24 -46.58 -9.16 -3.60
CA SER A 24 -45.79 -10.26 -4.15
C SER A 24 -44.78 -10.62 -3.05
N PRO A 25 -44.67 -11.88 -2.61
CA PRO A 25 -43.57 -12.27 -1.75
C PRO A 25 -42.29 -12.14 -2.57
N MET A 26 -41.59 -11.04 -2.39
CA MET A 26 -40.23 -10.84 -2.89
C MET A 26 -39.36 -11.84 -2.12
N VAL A 27 -39.13 -13.01 -2.71
CA VAL A 27 -38.09 -13.94 -2.25
C VAL A 27 -36.78 -13.14 -2.25
N PRO A 28 -36.08 -12.99 -1.12
CA PRO A 28 -34.75 -12.42 -1.16
C PRO A 28 -33.87 -13.46 -1.87
N VAL A 29 -33.57 -13.24 -3.16
CA VAL A 29 -32.40 -13.85 -3.79
C VAL A 29 -31.18 -13.23 -3.10
N SER A 30 -30.82 -13.83 -1.97
CA SER A 30 -29.53 -13.63 -1.33
C SER A 30 -28.50 -14.32 -2.22
N SER A 31 -28.03 -13.63 -3.25
CA SER A 31 -26.81 -14.02 -3.95
C SER A 31 -25.61 -13.70 -3.05
N ASN A 32 -25.50 -14.41 -1.92
CA ASN A 32 -24.29 -14.49 -1.13
C ASN A 32 -23.30 -15.42 -1.85
N THR A 33 -22.89 -15.04 -3.06
CA THR A 33 -21.64 -15.55 -3.64
C THR A 33 -20.48 -14.83 -2.97
N THR A 34 -20.30 -15.08 -1.67
CA THR A 34 -19.01 -14.85 -1.03
C THR A 34 -18.06 -15.87 -1.64
N PHE A 35 -17.33 -15.45 -2.68
CA PHE A 35 -16.20 -16.21 -3.19
C PHE A 35 -15.13 -16.21 -2.10
N ALA A 36 -15.23 -17.14 -1.16
CA ALA A 36 -14.22 -17.38 -0.15
C ALA A 36 -12.97 -17.82 -0.90
N ARG A 37 -11.99 -16.93 -1.04
CA ARG A 37 -10.62 -17.30 -1.43
C ARG A 37 -10.05 -18.16 -0.30
N THR A 38 -10.31 -19.46 -0.33
CA THR A 38 -9.63 -20.42 0.52
C THR A 38 -8.23 -20.63 -0.07
N TYR A 39 -7.23 -19.98 0.52
CA TYR A 39 -5.83 -20.30 0.21
C TYR A 39 -5.59 -21.78 0.54
N ALA A 40 -4.98 -22.52 -0.39
CA ALA A 40 -4.62 -23.91 -0.15
C ALA A 40 -3.79 -24.05 1.14
N LYS A 41 -4.15 -24.98 2.01
CA LYS A 41 -3.38 -25.32 3.21
C LYS A 41 -1.97 -25.71 2.76
N LYS A 42 -0.96 -24.95 3.20
CA LYS A 42 0.43 -25.26 2.90
C LYS A 42 0.77 -26.61 3.55
N ILE A 43 1.01 -27.63 2.74
CA ILE A 43 1.61 -28.88 3.20
C ILE A 43 3.02 -28.56 3.70
N VAL A 44 3.18 -28.52 5.02
CA VAL A 44 4.49 -28.42 5.66
C VAL A 44 5.12 -29.80 5.57
N SER A 45 5.76 -30.11 4.44
CA SER A 45 6.73 -31.20 4.43
C SER A 45 7.85 -30.80 5.38
N LYS A 46 8.09 -31.65 6.38
CA LYS A 46 9.16 -31.53 7.36
C LYS A 46 10.49 -31.86 6.67
N VAL A 47 10.85 -31.11 5.63
CA VAL A 47 12.21 -31.07 5.13
C VAL A 47 12.96 -30.22 6.13
N SER A 48 13.83 -30.87 6.90
CA SER A 48 14.81 -30.19 7.75
C SER A 48 15.47 -29.12 6.88
N SER A 49 15.17 -27.87 7.19
CA SER A 49 15.81 -26.74 6.54
C SER A 49 17.29 -26.82 6.93
N GLN A 50 18.11 -27.48 6.10
CA GLN A 50 19.55 -27.29 6.17
C GLN A 50 19.75 -25.77 6.07
N THR A 51 20.20 -25.19 7.16
CA THR A 51 20.55 -23.77 7.23
C THR A 51 21.72 -23.56 6.30
N VAL A 52 21.42 -23.30 5.03
CA VAL A 52 22.40 -22.81 4.06
C VAL A 52 22.98 -21.54 4.66
N GLN A 53 24.25 -21.62 5.05
CA GLN A 53 24.96 -20.48 5.61
C GLN A 53 25.04 -19.41 4.53
N LYS A 54 24.56 -18.20 4.84
CA LYS A 54 24.61 -17.08 3.91
C LYS A 54 26.06 -16.67 3.76
N PHE A 55 26.59 -16.80 2.54
CA PHE A 55 27.93 -16.30 2.23
C PHE A 55 27.99 -14.79 2.45
N LYS A 56 28.98 -14.34 3.23
CA LYS A 56 29.25 -12.93 3.50
C LYS A 56 30.62 -12.62 2.89
N PRO A 57 30.69 -11.90 1.75
CA PRO A 57 31.96 -11.48 1.19
C PRO A 57 32.67 -10.52 2.14
N GLU A 58 34.01 -10.54 2.12
CA GLU A 58 34.83 -9.56 2.81
C GLU A 58 34.61 -8.17 2.20
N VAL A 59 34.61 -7.14 3.06
CA VAL A 59 34.40 -5.76 2.63
C VAL A 59 35.77 -5.11 2.44
N GLU A 60 35.99 -4.58 1.24
CA GLU A 60 37.18 -3.81 0.89
C GLU A 60 37.36 -2.61 1.85
N SER A 61 38.58 -2.42 2.35
CA SER A 61 38.89 -1.39 3.36
C SER A 61 39.78 -0.25 2.84
N ASP A 62 40.31 -0.38 1.61
CA ASP A 62 41.19 0.62 1.01
C ASP A 62 40.40 1.86 0.52
N PRO A 63 40.69 3.08 1.03
CA PRO A 63 39.95 4.28 0.67
C PRO A 63 40.09 4.68 -0.80
N GLU A 64 41.25 4.48 -1.43
CA GLU A 64 41.47 4.90 -2.82
C GLU A 64 40.58 4.09 -3.78
N LYS A 65 40.47 2.79 -3.52
CA LYS A 65 39.60 1.88 -4.27
C LYS A 65 38.11 2.21 -4.08
N LEU A 66 37.70 2.56 -2.86
CA LEU A 66 36.31 2.92 -2.53
C LEU A 66 35.85 4.23 -3.17
N LEU A 67 36.77 5.17 -3.41
CA LEU A 67 36.46 6.42 -4.11
C LEU A 67 36.32 6.24 -5.62
N LYS A 68 37.03 5.27 -6.20
CA LYS A 68 37.05 5.04 -7.65
C LYS A 68 36.02 4.02 -8.11
N TYR A 69 35.71 3.01 -7.31
CA TYR A 69 34.84 1.90 -7.68
C TYR A 69 33.66 1.72 -6.72
N CYS A 70 32.52 1.30 -7.26
CA CYS A 70 31.37 0.89 -6.45
C CYS A 70 31.55 -0.57 -6.01
N CYS A 71 32.36 -0.79 -4.98
CA CYS A 71 32.68 -2.11 -4.47
C CYS A 71 31.42 -2.88 -4.03
N GLY A 72 31.27 -4.13 -4.52
CA GLY A 72 30.16 -5.02 -4.17
C GLY A 72 28.88 -4.81 -4.99
N ALA A 73 28.92 -3.97 -6.03
CA ALA A 73 27.82 -3.83 -6.98
C ALA A 73 27.76 -5.01 -7.96
N ASN A 74 28.89 -5.66 -8.24
CA ASN A 74 28.94 -6.80 -9.14
C ASN A 74 28.60 -8.13 -8.42
N ILE A 75 27.78 -8.95 -9.07
CA ILE A 75 27.39 -10.30 -8.63
C ILE A 75 27.97 -11.42 -9.50
N PHE A 76 28.61 -11.08 -10.62
CA PHE A 76 29.15 -12.03 -11.60
C PHE A 76 30.63 -12.30 -11.34
N THR A 77 31.09 -13.53 -11.56
CA THR A 77 32.50 -13.91 -11.38
C THR A 77 33.42 -13.29 -12.44
N ASP A 78 32.91 -13.07 -13.66
CA ASP A 78 33.76 -12.76 -14.83
C ASP A 78 34.00 -11.25 -15.05
N ARG A 79 33.34 -10.39 -14.26
CA ARG A 79 33.40 -8.93 -14.42
C ARG A 79 34.01 -8.27 -13.18
N SER A 80 34.54 -7.08 -13.38
CA SER A 80 34.96 -6.21 -12.29
C SER A 80 33.83 -5.30 -11.82
N ASP A 81 33.97 -4.73 -10.63
CA ASP A 81 33.06 -3.71 -10.13
C ASP A 81 33.03 -2.48 -11.04
N PRO A 82 31.87 -1.79 -11.15
CA PRO A 82 31.74 -0.61 -11.98
C PRO A 82 32.50 0.59 -11.37
N GLU A 83 33.18 1.33 -12.23
CA GLU A 83 33.88 2.58 -11.87
C GLU A 83 32.89 3.75 -11.72
N ILE A 84 33.15 4.61 -10.73
CA ILE A 84 32.39 5.84 -10.46
C ILE A 84 32.82 6.90 -11.47
N LYS A 85 31.88 7.38 -12.29
CA LYS A 85 32.11 8.37 -13.34
C LYS A 85 31.97 9.80 -12.79
N PRO A 86 32.42 10.84 -13.51
CA PRO A 86 32.12 12.22 -13.13
C PRO A 86 30.62 12.51 -13.25
N ASP A 87 30.14 13.48 -12.46
CA ASP A 87 28.72 13.83 -12.32
C ASP A 87 28.01 14.11 -13.65
N SER A 88 28.71 14.70 -14.63
CA SER A 88 28.17 15.01 -15.96
C SER A 88 27.75 13.78 -16.78
N LYS A 89 28.18 12.58 -16.40
CA LYS A 89 27.78 11.33 -17.05
C LYS A 89 26.48 10.77 -16.49
N TYR A 90 26.04 11.25 -15.33
CA TYR A 90 24.79 10.83 -14.72
C TYR A 90 23.68 11.82 -15.07
N PRO A 91 22.43 11.36 -15.22
CA PRO A 91 21.32 12.23 -15.56
C PRO A 91 20.95 13.15 -14.39
N GLU A 92 20.49 14.37 -14.70
CA GLU A 92 20.16 15.41 -13.72
C GLU A 92 19.18 14.98 -12.63
N TRP A 93 18.22 14.10 -12.95
CA TRP A 93 17.22 13.66 -11.97
C TRP A 93 17.84 12.94 -10.76
N LEU A 94 19.05 12.37 -10.89
CA LEU A 94 19.74 11.70 -9.79
C LEU A 94 19.95 12.65 -8.60
N TRP A 95 20.32 13.90 -8.90
CA TRP A 95 20.62 14.93 -7.91
C TRP A 95 19.37 15.61 -7.35
N THR A 96 18.21 15.38 -7.97
CA THR A 96 16.91 15.88 -7.49
C THR A 96 16.23 14.94 -6.49
N LEU A 97 16.79 13.74 -6.28
CA LEU A 97 16.23 12.76 -5.35
C LEU A 97 16.39 13.24 -3.90
N ARG A 98 15.32 13.05 -3.11
CA ARG A 98 15.35 13.38 -1.68
C ARG A 98 16.07 12.30 -0.89
N THR A 99 17.20 12.65 -0.29
CA THR A 99 18.03 11.77 0.55
C THR A 99 17.64 11.81 2.03
N GLU A 100 16.73 12.69 2.42
CA GLU A 100 16.33 12.87 3.81
C GLU A 100 15.55 11.67 4.37
N ARG A 101 15.83 11.36 5.64
CA ARG A 101 15.15 10.30 6.38
C ARG A 101 13.72 10.72 6.72
N GLY A 102 12.74 9.85 6.43
CA GLY A 102 11.35 10.03 6.86
C GLY A 102 10.32 10.16 5.73
N GLY A 103 10.79 10.41 4.51
CA GLY A 103 9.95 10.67 3.33
C GLY A 103 9.15 11.97 3.45
N GLN A 104 8.38 12.31 2.42
CA GLN A 104 7.51 13.51 2.45
C GLN A 104 6.42 13.39 3.50
N ASP A 105 6.20 14.51 4.18
CA ASP A 105 5.12 14.63 5.12
C ASP A 105 3.79 14.74 4.38
N LEU A 106 2.72 14.29 5.03
CA LEU A 106 1.41 14.22 4.39
C LEU A 106 0.89 15.62 4.01
N SER A 107 1.27 16.66 4.76
CA SER A 107 0.89 18.04 4.51
C SER A 107 1.58 18.67 3.30
N GLU A 108 2.76 18.18 2.92
CA GLU A 108 3.54 18.67 1.77
C GLU A 108 3.08 18.04 0.44
N LEU A 109 2.42 16.88 0.53
CA LEU A 109 1.98 16.11 -0.61
C LEU A 109 0.65 16.63 -1.14
N ASP A 110 0.55 16.78 -2.46
CA ASP A 110 -0.68 17.14 -3.13
C ASP A 110 -1.71 15.97 -3.11
N PRO A 111 -2.94 16.19 -2.60
CA PRO A 111 -4.02 15.19 -2.63
C PRO A 111 -4.38 14.65 -4.02
N SER A 112 -4.07 15.37 -5.10
CA SER A 112 -4.30 14.91 -6.46
C SER A 112 -3.38 13.75 -6.87
N THR A 113 -2.24 13.59 -6.19
CA THR A 113 -1.19 12.66 -6.58
C THR A 113 -1.29 11.30 -5.85
N SER A 114 -0.96 10.21 -6.54
CA SER A 114 -0.95 8.85 -5.95
C SER A 114 -0.04 8.72 -4.72
N SER A 115 1.05 9.47 -4.65
CA SER A 115 2.00 9.49 -3.52
C SER A 115 1.33 9.88 -2.20
N TYR A 116 0.44 10.87 -2.21
CA TYR A 116 -0.36 11.30 -1.06
C TYR A 116 -1.18 10.13 -0.49
N TRP A 117 -1.94 9.45 -1.35
CA TRP A 117 -2.81 8.35 -0.93
C TRP A 117 -2.04 7.12 -0.45
N LYS A 118 -0.87 6.84 -1.04
CA LYS A 118 0.05 5.80 -0.54
C LYS A 118 0.57 6.14 0.85
N ARG A 119 0.96 7.40 1.09
CA ARG A 119 1.41 7.89 2.39
C ARG A 119 0.30 7.80 3.44
N LEU A 120 -0.90 8.28 3.13
CA LEU A 120 -2.07 8.21 4.00
C LEU A 120 -2.42 6.78 4.37
N SER A 121 -2.44 5.87 3.39
CA SER A 121 -2.72 4.45 3.60
C SER A 121 -1.71 3.80 4.54
N ARG A 122 -0.42 4.11 4.39
CA ARG A 122 0.64 3.65 5.29
C ARG A 122 0.41 4.16 6.72
N LEU A 123 0.12 5.45 6.89
CA LEU A 123 -0.14 6.05 8.20
C LEU A 123 -1.36 5.43 8.90
N ARG A 124 -2.45 5.23 8.16
CA ARG A 124 -3.65 4.51 8.63
C ARG A 124 -3.30 3.11 9.12
N ASN A 125 -2.55 2.34 8.32
CA ASN A 125 -2.17 0.98 8.69
C ASN A 125 -1.29 0.96 9.94
N ILE A 126 -0.32 1.88 10.06
CA ILE A 126 0.52 2.02 11.25
C ILE A 126 -0.34 2.32 12.48
N ARG A 127 -1.28 3.27 12.39
CA ARG A 127 -2.22 3.57 13.47
C ARG A 127 -3.02 2.34 13.86
N ASN A 128 -3.61 1.64 12.89
CA ASN A 128 -4.43 0.45 13.15
C ASN A 128 -3.61 -0.67 13.80
N MET A 129 -2.35 -0.87 13.39
CA MET A 129 -1.45 -1.84 14.03
C MET A 129 -1.12 -1.44 15.47
N ARG A 130 -0.90 -0.15 15.76
CA ARG A 130 -0.68 0.34 17.13
C ARG A 130 -1.91 0.11 18.01
N VAL A 131 -3.10 0.44 17.51
CA VAL A 131 -4.37 0.22 18.22
C VAL A 131 -4.59 -1.28 18.45
N LYS A 132 -4.42 -2.11 17.42
CA LYS A 132 -4.57 -3.57 17.54
C LYS A 132 -3.67 -4.16 18.62
N LYS A 133 -2.38 -3.77 18.66
CA LYS A 133 -1.45 -4.23 19.70
C LYS A 133 -1.89 -3.82 21.10
N ARG A 134 -2.38 -2.59 21.27
CA ARG A 134 -2.91 -2.12 22.56
C ARG A 134 -4.16 -2.90 22.98
N LEU A 135 -5.12 -3.10 22.07
CA LEU A 135 -6.33 -3.87 22.34
C LEU A 135 -6.02 -5.32 22.68
N GLN A 136 -5.04 -5.93 22.00
CA GLN A 136 -4.59 -7.27 22.32
C GLN A 136 -4.01 -7.34 23.74
N LYS A 137 -3.13 -6.39 24.11
CA LYS A 137 -2.59 -6.32 25.48
C LYS A 137 -3.69 -6.15 26.53
N LEU A 138 -4.69 -5.32 26.26
CA LEU A 138 -5.84 -5.15 27.17
C LEU A 138 -6.64 -6.44 27.32
N ARG A 139 -6.86 -7.18 26.22
CA ARG A 139 -7.52 -8.49 26.26
C ARG A 139 -6.74 -9.49 27.10
N GLU A 140 -5.42 -9.53 26.96
CA GLU A 140 -4.55 -10.41 27.74
C GLU A 140 -4.59 -10.10 29.24
N ILE A 141 -4.75 -8.82 29.62
CA ILE A 141 -4.91 -8.41 31.02
C ILE A 141 -6.30 -8.82 31.54
N GLN A 142 -7.34 -8.61 30.73
CA GLN A 142 -8.72 -8.89 31.15
C GLN A 142 -9.01 -10.40 31.22
N PHE A 143 -8.37 -11.21 30.39
CA PHE A 143 -8.59 -12.65 30.29
C PHE A 143 -7.25 -13.41 30.28
N PRO A 144 -6.59 -13.58 31.44
CA PRO A 144 -5.27 -14.19 31.52
C PRO A 144 -5.28 -15.69 31.16
N GLU A 145 -6.42 -16.36 31.36
CA GLU A 145 -6.59 -17.82 31.14
C GLU A 145 -6.63 -18.22 29.65
N VAL A 146 -6.81 -17.26 28.74
CA VAL A 146 -6.98 -17.52 27.29
C VAL A 146 -5.65 -17.46 26.53
N LYS A 147 -4.50 -17.51 27.23
CA LYS A 147 -3.18 -17.52 26.60
C LYS A 147 -2.92 -18.88 25.93
N SER A 148 -2.96 -18.89 24.59
CA SER A 148 -2.49 -20.00 23.73
C SER A 148 -1.00 -19.89 23.42
#